data_AF-A0A6V6Z780-F1
#
_entry.id   AF-A0A6V6Z780-F1
#
_cell.length_a   1.000
_cell.length_b   1.000
_cell.length_c   1.000
_cell.angle_alpha   90.00
_cell.angle_beta   90.00
_cell.angle_gamma   90.00
#
_symmetry.space_group_name_H-M   'P 1'
#
loop_
_entity.id
_entity.type
_entity.pdbx_description
1 polymer ?
#
loop_
_entity_poly.entity_id
_entity_poly.type
_entity_poly.pdbx_seq_one_letter_code
_entity_poly.pdbx_strand_id
1 'polypeptide(L)'
;MPPFDWSPALVGYVYHRELNAKIHMASLINTAVKGAVKISSTIESGIFVNENKYEIEVLEKDSKSLSSEESAIVDSFSKKAKIKVQDSNYRIFEKAYSKWTKAIEDQIKLEEIYQNNTRLKWIGFAVFVIGGLIYEILSKNKGFINYTFYTGLICAVAALTYWFLQKEERTGLVILRFLFAFFTYPLAIGIFLMTIPFLSTIQIVVIGIVFLMYIFYVVTLGKFTEKGAEEFNRLEGFKLYLETAEKDRMNMLNPPELTPQLFEKLLPYAIALGVEIKWGKQFEEILELAKYNPDWYQGNDTFYRQPTLFLSGFGNSVSAAGTDPTPSRSSNSSSGSSGSWSSGSSGGGSSGGGGGGGGRGGW
;
A
#
# COMPACT_ATOMS: atom_id res chain seq x y z
N MET A 1 6.51 4.96 -27.65
CA MET A 1 5.14 4.60 -27.19
C MET A 1 5.29 3.81 -25.90
N PRO A 2 4.37 3.90 -24.92
CA PRO A 2 4.40 2.97 -23.79
C PRO A 2 4.44 1.55 -24.39
N PRO A 3 5.35 0.67 -23.94
CA PRO A 3 5.56 -0.62 -24.60
C PRO A 3 4.43 -1.63 -24.35
N PHE A 4 3.30 -1.17 -23.80
CA PHE A 4 2.18 -1.97 -23.33
C PHE A 4 0.86 -1.35 -23.78
N ASP A 5 -0.10 -2.20 -24.14
CA ASP A 5 -1.52 -1.85 -24.29
C ASP A 5 -2.23 -1.73 -22.93
N TRP A 6 -1.47 -1.79 -21.84
CA TRP A 6 -1.98 -1.70 -20.47
C TRP A 6 -2.04 -0.26 -19.99
N SER A 7 -3.08 0.04 -19.23
CA SER A 7 -3.19 1.31 -18.52
C SER A 7 -2.15 1.40 -17.39
N PRO A 8 -1.88 2.62 -16.88
CA PRO A 8 -1.01 2.81 -15.71
C PRO A 8 -1.48 2.02 -14.50
N ALA A 9 -2.79 1.84 -14.35
CA ALA A 9 -3.39 1.09 -13.24
C ALA A 9 -2.98 -0.38 -13.28
N LEU A 10 -3.10 -1.01 -14.45
CA LEU A 10 -2.73 -2.40 -14.67
C LEU A 10 -1.22 -2.60 -14.53
N VAL A 11 -0.42 -1.67 -15.08
CA VAL A 11 1.04 -1.66 -14.92
C VAL A 11 1.44 -1.66 -13.44
N GLY A 12 0.87 -0.74 -12.66
CA GLY A 12 1.14 -0.66 -11.23
C GLY A 12 0.66 -1.89 -10.46
N TYR A 13 -0.53 -2.40 -10.80
CA TYR A 13 -1.10 -3.59 -10.15
C TYR A 13 -0.27 -4.85 -10.39
N VAL A 14 0.17 -5.08 -11.62
CA VAL A 14 1.04 -6.22 -11.97
C VAL A 14 2.41 -6.08 -11.33
N TYR A 15 3.01 -4.88 -11.36
CA TYR A 15 4.34 -4.63 -10.82
C TYR A 15 4.38 -4.76 -9.29
N HIS A 16 3.45 -4.13 -8.58
CA HIS A 16 3.40 -4.14 -7.12
C HIS A 16 2.71 -5.37 -6.53
N ARG A 17 1.88 -6.06 -7.35
CA ARG A 17 1.04 -7.20 -6.94
C ARG A 17 -0.03 -6.83 -5.91
N GLU A 18 -0.33 -5.54 -5.78
CA GLU A 18 -1.34 -5.01 -4.87
C GLU A 18 -1.91 -3.70 -5.43
N LEU A 19 -3.16 -3.40 -5.07
CA LEU A 19 -3.77 -2.10 -5.33
C LEU A 19 -3.46 -1.17 -4.17
N ASN A 20 -2.91 -0.01 -4.49
CA ASN A 20 -2.50 1.01 -3.52
C ASN A 20 -3.02 2.38 -3.94
N ALA A 21 -3.09 3.31 -2.99
CA ALA A 21 -3.51 4.70 -3.23
C ALA A 21 -2.70 5.40 -4.34
N LYS A 22 -1.40 5.08 -4.48
CA LYS A 22 -0.57 5.60 -5.58
C LYS A 22 -1.04 5.16 -6.96
N ILE A 23 -1.49 3.91 -7.12
CA ILE A 23 -1.96 3.36 -8.41
C ILE A 23 -3.33 3.97 -8.76
N HIS A 24 -4.19 4.16 -7.77
CA HIS A 24 -5.45 4.88 -7.94
C HIS A 24 -5.21 6.34 -8.34
N MET A 25 -4.25 7.02 -7.71
CA MET A 25 -3.83 8.36 -8.10
C MET A 25 -3.26 8.40 -9.53
N ALA A 26 -2.41 7.44 -9.91
CA ALA A 26 -1.90 7.34 -11.27
C ALA A 26 -3.04 7.25 -12.29
N SER A 27 -4.10 6.49 -11.96
CA SER A 27 -5.31 6.38 -12.79
C SER A 27 -6.06 7.72 -12.88
N LEU A 28 -6.24 8.43 -11.76
CA LEU A 28 -6.86 9.77 -11.74
C LEU A 28 -6.08 10.80 -12.55
N ILE A 29 -4.75 10.76 -12.50
CA ILE A 29 -3.91 11.65 -13.28
C ILE A 29 -3.99 11.25 -14.76
N ASN A 30 -4.03 9.95 -15.09
CA ASN A 30 -4.19 9.51 -16.47
C ASN A 30 -5.52 9.95 -17.08
N THR A 31 -6.63 9.89 -16.33
CA THR A 31 -7.93 10.40 -16.80
C THR A 31 -7.90 11.91 -16.99
N ALA A 32 -7.16 12.63 -16.14
CA ALA A 32 -6.96 14.06 -16.28
C ALA A 32 -6.14 14.40 -17.53
N VAL A 33 -5.01 13.72 -17.76
CA VAL A 33 -4.17 13.86 -18.96
C VAL A 33 -4.96 13.53 -20.25
N LYS A 34 -5.86 12.55 -20.20
CA LYS A 34 -6.78 12.24 -21.32
C LYS A 34 -7.89 13.28 -21.51
N GLY A 35 -8.01 14.26 -20.63
CA GLY A 35 -8.96 15.37 -20.73
C GLY A 35 -10.38 15.06 -20.23
N ALA A 36 -10.59 13.95 -19.54
CA ALA A 36 -11.89 13.60 -18.95
C ALA A 36 -12.15 14.30 -17.60
N VAL A 37 -11.08 14.75 -16.96
CA VAL A 37 -11.12 15.38 -15.63
C VAL A 37 -10.14 16.55 -15.60
N LYS A 38 -10.49 17.62 -14.89
CA LYS A 38 -9.58 18.70 -14.53
C LYS A 38 -9.39 18.73 -13.03
N ILE A 39 -8.13 18.83 -12.60
CA ILE A 39 -7.76 18.93 -11.19
C ILE A 39 -7.38 20.38 -10.91
N SER A 40 -7.99 21.00 -9.91
CA SER A 40 -7.60 22.32 -9.45
C SER A 40 -7.14 22.31 -8.00
N SER A 41 -6.11 23.09 -7.67
CA SER A 41 -5.64 23.26 -6.28
C SER A 41 -5.71 24.72 -5.84
N THR A 42 -6.30 24.95 -4.68
CA THR A 42 -6.36 26.26 -4.03
C THR A 42 -5.66 26.18 -2.69
N ILE A 43 -4.80 27.16 -2.39
CA ILE A 43 -4.15 27.28 -1.09
C ILE A 43 -5.10 28.05 -0.17
N GLU A 44 -5.56 27.42 0.90
CA GLU A 44 -6.27 28.12 1.97
C GLU A 44 -5.32 28.38 3.14
N SER A 45 -5.21 29.65 3.55
CA SER A 45 -4.40 30.05 4.69
C SER A 45 -5.05 29.58 5.99
N GLY A 46 -4.45 28.59 6.64
CA GLY A 46 -4.86 28.15 7.97
C GLY A 46 -4.22 28.99 9.08
N ILE A 47 -4.70 28.79 10.32
CA ILE A 47 -4.21 29.52 11.50
C ILE A 47 -2.75 29.15 11.83
N PHE A 48 -2.32 27.92 11.49
CA PHE A 48 -0.98 27.40 11.79
C PHE A 48 -0.21 26.91 10.56
N VAL A 49 -0.91 26.37 9.56
CA VAL A 49 -0.32 25.81 8.34
C VAL A 49 -1.25 26.11 7.17
N ASN A 50 -0.69 26.46 6.01
CA ASN A 50 -1.46 26.58 4.77
C ASN A 50 -1.80 25.18 4.25
N GLU A 51 -3.05 24.96 3.88
CA GLU A 51 -3.50 23.67 3.36
C GLU A 51 -3.86 23.77 1.88
N ASN A 52 -3.37 22.80 1.10
CA ASN A 52 -3.74 22.66 -0.30
C ASN A 52 -5.07 21.90 -0.38
N LYS A 53 -6.11 22.59 -0.86
CA LYS A 53 -7.41 21.97 -1.16
C LYS A 53 -7.52 21.67 -2.63
N TYR A 54 -7.99 20.47 -2.94
CA TYR A 54 -8.14 20.00 -4.30
C TYR A 54 -9.61 19.89 -4.70
N GLU A 55 -9.90 20.21 -5.95
CA GLU A 55 -11.21 20.02 -6.58
C GLU A 55 -11.04 19.29 -7.91
N ILE A 56 -11.99 18.42 -8.21
CA ILE A 56 -12.06 17.60 -9.42
C ILE A 56 -13.29 18.06 -10.21
N GLU A 57 -13.06 18.50 -11.44
CA GLU A 57 -14.11 18.89 -12.39
C GLU A 57 -14.18 17.84 -13.51
N VAL A 58 -15.37 17.31 -13.79
CA VAL A 58 -15.55 16.33 -14.86
C VAL A 58 -15.78 17.06 -16.17
N LEU A 59 -14.90 16.83 -17.13
CA LEU A 59 -15.00 17.37 -18.47
C LEU A 59 -15.53 16.25 -19.36
N GLU A 60 -16.77 16.36 -19.84
CA GLU A 60 -17.34 15.38 -20.77
C GLU A 60 -16.60 15.46 -22.12
N LYS A 61 -15.49 14.72 -22.24
CA LYS A 61 -14.76 14.55 -23.49
C LYS A 61 -14.59 13.06 -23.76
N ASP A 62 -15.23 12.61 -24.83
CA ASP A 62 -15.22 11.27 -25.43
C ASP A 62 -14.79 10.09 -24.53
N SER A 63 -15.79 9.37 -24.03
CA SER A 63 -15.61 8.11 -23.27
C SER A 63 -14.88 7.00 -24.03
N LYS A 64 -14.62 7.17 -25.34
CA LYS A 64 -14.01 6.14 -26.21
C LYS A 64 -12.52 5.92 -26.00
N SER A 65 -11.77 6.88 -25.42
CA SER A 65 -10.33 6.72 -25.15
C SER A 65 -9.99 6.27 -23.73
N LEU A 66 -11.00 6.13 -22.88
CA LEU A 66 -10.85 5.72 -21.49
C LEU A 66 -10.83 4.19 -21.39
N SER A 67 -9.94 3.67 -20.55
CA SER A 67 -9.96 2.26 -20.16
C SER A 67 -11.15 1.97 -19.24
N SER A 68 -11.52 0.70 -19.08
CA SER A 68 -12.73 0.34 -18.32
C SER A 68 -12.69 0.79 -16.85
N GLU A 69 -11.51 0.75 -16.21
CA GLU A 69 -11.29 1.25 -14.85
C GLU A 69 -11.28 2.78 -14.77
N GLU A 70 -10.87 3.47 -15.83
CA GLU A 70 -10.89 4.93 -15.92
C GLU A 70 -12.33 5.45 -16.08
N SER A 71 -13.12 4.80 -16.93
CA SER A 71 -14.55 5.06 -17.05
C SER A 71 -15.27 4.85 -15.72
N ALA A 72 -14.92 3.80 -14.97
CA ALA A 72 -15.51 3.53 -13.66
C ALA A 72 -15.28 4.67 -12.64
N ILE A 73 -14.11 5.32 -12.69
CA ILE A 73 -13.81 6.52 -11.90
C ILE A 73 -14.68 7.69 -12.37
N VAL A 74 -14.66 8.00 -13.67
CA VAL A 74 -15.38 9.16 -14.25
C VAL A 74 -16.89 9.05 -14.02
N ASP A 75 -17.48 7.86 -14.23
CA ASP A 75 -18.90 7.58 -13.98
C ASP A 75 -19.33 7.78 -12.52
N SER A 76 -18.38 7.67 -11.59
CA SER A 76 -18.66 7.90 -10.17
C SER A 76 -18.69 9.40 -9.84
N PHE A 77 -17.95 10.21 -10.60
CA PHE A 77 -17.89 11.66 -10.45
C PHE A 77 -18.91 12.42 -11.31
N SER A 78 -19.35 11.86 -12.44
CA SER A 78 -20.22 12.52 -13.44
C SER A 78 -21.52 13.10 -12.91
N LYS A 79 -22.02 12.63 -11.75
CA LYS A 79 -23.21 13.18 -11.10
C LYS A 79 -23.04 14.62 -10.60
N LYS A 80 -21.81 15.10 -10.45
CA LYS A 80 -21.49 16.46 -10.02
C LYS A 80 -20.45 17.03 -10.98
N ALA A 81 -20.74 18.21 -11.56
CA ALA A 81 -19.79 18.89 -12.44
C ALA A 81 -18.46 19.21 -11.73
N LYS A 82 -18.51 19.57 -10.44
CA LYS A 82 -17.33 19.89 -9.62
C LYS A 82 -17.43 19.26 -8.23
N ILE A 83 -16.35 18.62 -7.78
CA ILE A 83 -16.30 17.85 -6.53
C ILE A 83 -15.07 18.27 -5.73
N LYS A 84 -15.28 18.65 -4.46
CA LYS A 84 -14.17 18.91 -3.53
C LYS A 84 -13.61 17.59 -3.00
N VAL A 85 -12.28 17.44 -3.02
CA VAL A 85 -11.56 16.29 -2.47
C VAL A 85 -11.48 16.45 -0.94
N GLN A 86 -12.57 16.08 -0.28
CA GLN A 86 -12.76 16.22 1.17
C GLN A 86 -13.66 15.09 1.70
N ASP A 87 -13.54 14.80 2.98
CA ASP A 87 -14.26 13.73 3.68
C ASP A 87 -15.79 13.88 3.62
N SER A 88 -16.30 15.11 3.39
CA SER A 88 -17.73 15.34 3.16
C SER A 88 -18.29 14.61 1.94
N ASN A 89 -17.44 14.29 0.96
CA ASN A 89 -17.80 13.55 -0.25
C ASN A 89 -17.39 12.08 -0.19
N TYR A 90 -17.13 11.51 0.99
CA TYR A 90 -16.45 10.20 1.09
C TYR A 90 -17.11 9.06 0.33
N ARG A 91 -18.44 8.99 0.37
CA ARG A 91 -19.21 7.95 -0.35
C ARG A 91 -18.96 7.97 -1.85
N ILE A 92 -18.63 9.13 -2.41
CA ILE A 92 -18.33 9.26 -3.84
C ILE A 92 -16.95 8.64 -4.11
N PHE A 93 -15.94 8.98 -3.30
CA PHE A 93 -14.57 8.48 -3.43
C PHE A 93 -14.45 6.99 -3.10
N GLU A 94 -15.12 6.52 -2.04
CA GLU A 94 -15.21 5.10 -1.67
C GLU A 94 -15.88 4.27 -2.80
N LYS A 95 -16.97 4.80 -3.38
CA LYS A 95 -17.64 4.15 -4.51
C LYS A 95 -16.78 4.16 -5.78
N ALA A 96 -16.06 5.26 -6.04
CA ALA A 96 -15.14 5.33 -7.17
C ALA A 96 -14.00 4.31 -7.02
N TYR A 97 -13.39 4.25 -5.83
CA TYR A 97 -12.32 3.31 -5.51
C TYR A 97 -12.77 1.86 -5.63
N SER A 98 -13.92 1.50 -5.04
CA SER A 98 -14.45 0.12 -5.12
C SER A 98 -14.79 -0.31 -6.55
N LYS A 99 -15.41 0.57 -7.35
CA LYS A 99 -15.68 0.28 -8.77
C LYS A 99 -14.39 0.16 -9.60
N TRP A 100 -13.41 1.03 -9.35
CA TRP A 100 -12.11 1.00 -10.01
C TRP A 100 -11.35 -0.29 -9.69
N THR A 101 -11.28 -0.69 -8.43
CA THR A 101 -10.68 -1.96 -7.98
C THR A 101 -11.32 -3.14 -8.70
N LYS A 102 -12.65 -3.20 -8.71
CA LYS A 102 -13.37 -4.27 -9.40
C LYS A 102 -13.07 -4.32 -10.90
N ALA A 103 -13.03 -3.17 -11.57
CA ALA A 103 -12.72 -3.09 -12.99
C ALA A 103 -11.30 -3.56 -13.32
N ILE A 104 -10.33 -3.39 -12.42
CA ILE A 104 -8.97 -3.91 -12.58
C ILE A 104 -8.93 -5.43 -12.38
N GLU A 105 -9.56 -5.92 -11.31
CA GLU A 105 -9.61 -7.35 -11.00
C GLU A 105 -10.35 -8.15 -12.08
N ASP A 106 -11.34 -7.55 -12.73
CA ASP A 106 -12.06 -8.14 -13.87
C ASP A 106 -11.18 -8.21 -15.15
N GLN A 107 -10.19 -7.32 -15.29
CA GLN A 107 -9.29 -7.27 -16.45
C GLN A 107 -8.07 -8.19 -16.33
N ILE A 108 -7.43 -8.23 -15.16
CA ILE A 108 -6.22 -9.04 -14.92
C ILE A 108 -6.36 -9.80 -13.61
N LYS A 109 -6.29 -11.13 -13.69
CA LYS A 109 -6.19 -11.99 -12.52
C LYS A 109 -4.73 -12.15 -12.12
N LEU A 110 -4.36 -11.66 -10.94
CA LEU A 110 -3.00 -11.82 -10.38
C LEU A 110 -2.53 -13.28 -10.35
N GLU A 111 -3.45 -14.25 -10.18
CA GLU A 111 -3.14 -15.67 -10.14
C GLU A 111 -2.56 -16.22 -11.46
N GLU A 112 -2.85 -15.57 -12.60
CA GLU A 112 -2.32 -15.95 -13.91
C GLU A 112 -0.86 -15.49 -14.09
N ILE A 113 -0.46 -14.44 -13.38
CA ILE A 113 0.87 -13.81 -13.47
C ILE A 113 1.79 -14.30 -12.34
N TYR A 114 1.25 -14.42 -11.13
CA TYR A 114 2.00 -14.73 -9.92
C TYR A 114 1.29 -15.80 -9.08
N GLN A 115 1.92 -16.96 -8.95
CA GLN A 115 1.44 -18.03 -8.10
C GLN A 115 2.05 -17.87 -6.71
N ASN A 116 1.29 -17.25 -5.81
CA ASN A 116 1.60 -17.35 -4.40
C ASN A 116 1.18 -18.74 -3.91
N ASN A 117 2.13 -19.68 -3.90
CA ASN A 117 1.94 -21.06 -3.47
C ASN A 117 1.68 -21.19 -1.95
N THR A 118 0.80 -20.36 -1.40
CA THR A 118 0.45 -20.28 0.02
C THR A 118 -0.06 -21.63 0.53
N ARG A 119 -0.87 -22.35 -0.26
CA ARG A 119 -1.33 -23.70 0.09
C ARG A 119 -0.17 -24.69 0.25
N LEU A 120 0.83 -24.64 -0.62
CA LEU A 120 2.02 -25.50 -0.51
C LEU A 120 2.91 -25.09 0.66
N LYS A 121 3.02 -23.78 0.96
CA LYS A 121 3.70 -23.30 2.19
C LYS A 121 3.07 -23.94 3.44
N TRP A 122 1.73 -24.03 3.48
CA TRP A 122 0.98 -24.70 4.56
C TRP A 122 1.20 -26.20 4.64
N ILE A 123 1.20 -26.89 3.50
CA ILE A 123 1.48 -28.33 3.46
C ILE A 123 2.89 -28.60 3.99
N GLY A 124 3.89 -27.82 3.56
CA GLY A 124 5.26 -27.96 4.06
C GLY A 124 5.38 -27.66 5.55
N PHE A 125 4.65 -26.65 6.05
CA PHE A 125 4.58 -26.36 7.48
C PHE A 125 3.92 -27.49 8.28
N ALA A 126 2.81 -28.04 7.80
CA ALA A 126 2.13 -29.16 8.43
C ALA A 126 3.05 -30.40 8.49
N VAL A 127 3.77 -30.69 7.40
CA VAL A 127 4.77 -31.76 7.35
C VAL A 127 5.90 -31.53 8.35
N PHE A 128 6.38 -30.29 8.49
CA PHE A 128 7.39 -29.93 9.49
C PHE A 128 6.91 -30.17 10.93
N VAL A 129 5.68 -29.74 11.27
CA VAL A 129 5.09 -29.96 12.60
C VAL A 129 4.87 -31.45 12.88
N ILE A 130 4.34 -32.19 11.90
CA ILE A 130 4.11 -33.64 12.02
C ILE A 130 5.45 -34.38 12.20
N GLY A 131 6.49 -34.01 11.46
CA GLY A 131 7.83 -34.57 11.61
C GLY A 131 8.40 -34.36 13.03
N GLY A 132 8.19 -33.18 13.60
CA GLY A 132 8.55 -32.88 14.99
C GLY A 132 7.80 -33.74 16.02
N LEU A 133 6.47 -33.89 15.84
CA LEU A 133 5.63 -34.74 16.71
C LEU A 133 6.04 -36.21 16.64
N ILE A 134 6.35 -36.73 15.44
CA ILE A 134 6.79 -38.11 15.25
C ILE A 134 8.14 -38.33 15.96
N TYR A 135 9.10 -37.41 15.80
CA TYR A 135 10.38 -37.48 16.51
C TYR A 135 10.20 -37.53 18.03
N GLU A 136 9.28 -36.74 18.58
CA GLU A 136 8.98 -36.76 20.01
C GLU A 136 8.42 -38.10 20.49
N ILE A 137 7.47 -38.68 19.75
CA ILE A 137 6.86 -39.98 20.08
C ILE A 137 7.91 -41.11 20.03
N LEU A 138 8.86 -41.05 19.08
CA LEU A 138 9.93 -42.03 18.93
C LEU A 138 11.09 -41.83 19.91
N SER A 139 11.27 -40.61 20.43
CA SER A 139 12.28 -40.26 21.43
C SER A 139 11.91 -40.90 22.78
N LYS A 140 12.41 -42.12 23.02
CA LYS A 140 12.24 -42.92 24.25
C LYS A 140 12.93 -42.35 25.52
N ASN A 141 13.08 -41.04 25.67
CA ASN A 141 13.64 -40.43 26.88
C ASN A 141 12.53 -40.09 27.89
N LYS A 142 12.37 -40.93 28.92
CA LYS A 142 11.31 -40.82 29.94
C LYS A 142 11.58 -39.81 31.08
N GLY A 143 12.65 -39.01 31.01
CA GLY A 143 13.10 -38.19 32.15
C GLY A 143 13.06 -36.68 31.95
N PHE A 144 13.03 -36.20 30.70
CA PHE A 144 13.08 -34.76 30.41
C PHE A 144 11.99 -34.43 29.40
N ILE A 145 11.22 -33.37 29.72
CA ILE A 145 10.30 -32.72 28.79
C ILE A 145 11.09 -32.43 27.51
N ASN A 146 10.60 -32.87 26.35
CA ASN A 146 11.33 -32.75 25.08
C ASN A 146 11.33 -31.27 24.64
N TYR A 147 12.31 -30.53 25.14
CA TYR A 147 12.45 -29.08 24.95
C TYR A 147 12.56 -28.67 23.47
N THR A 148 12.99 -29.59 22.60
CA THR A 148 13.00 -29.45 21.14
C THR A 148 11.59 -29.35 20.52
N PHE A 149 10.58 -29.96 21.13
CA PHE A 149 9.19 -29.84 20.67
C PHE A 149 8.61 -28.47 21.03
N TYR A 150 8.83 -28.00 22.26
CA TYR A 150 8.33 -26.68 22.70
C TYR A 150 8.94 -25.55 21.88
N THR A 151 10.22 -25.64 21.54
CA THR A 151 10.89 -24.69 20.65
C THR A 151 10.34 -24.74 19.21
N GLY A 152 10.09 -25.92 18.66
CA GLY A 152 9.44 -26.08 17.36
C GLY A 152 7.99 -25.56 17.34
N LEU A 153 7.21 -25.84 18.37
CA LEU A 153 5.82 -25.36 18.55
C LEU A 153 5.79 -23.84 18.71
N ILE A 154 6.77 -23.27 19.38
CA ILE A 154 6.95 -21.83 19.53
C ILE A 154 7.32 -21.19 18.18
N CYS A 155 8.29 -21.72 17.45
CA CYS A 155 8.63 -21.24 16.12
C CYS A 155 7.45 -21.38 15.15
N ALA A 156 6.65 -22.44 15.33
CA ALA A 156 5.41 -22.67 14.61
C ALA A 156 4.32 -21.64 14.94
N VAL A 157 4.12 -21.32 16.22
CA VAL A 157 3.20 -20.25 16.67
C VAL A 157 3.69 -18.87 16.22
N ALA A 158 5.00 -18.61 16.23
CA ALA A 158 5.60 -17.39 15.70
C ALA A 158 5.42 -17.30 14.16
N ALA A 159 5.61 -18.40 13.42
CA ALA A 159 5.35 -18.44 11.99
C ALA A 159 3.85 -18.27 11.66
N LEU A 160 2.98 -18.87 12.46
CA LEU A 160 1.51 -18.72 12.37
C LEU A 160 1.07 -17.28 12.64
N THR A 161 1.66 -16.62 13.64
CA THR A 161 1.37 -15.20 13.92
C THR A 161 1.96 -14.29 12.84
N TYR A 162 3.18 -14.53 12.35
CA TYR A 162 3.76 -13.84 11.19
C TYR A 162 2.87 -13.98 9.94
N TRP A 163 2.19 -15.10 9.79
CA TRP A 163 1.23 -15.30 8.70
C TRP A 163 -0.12 -14.62 8.95
N PHE A 164 -0.62 -14.60 10.19
CA PHE A 164 -1.72 -13.70 10.58
C PHE A 164 -1.37 -12.22 10.36
N LEU A 165 -0.07 -11.89 10.27
CA LEU A 165 0.42 -10.56 9.87
C LEU A 165 0.19 -10.18 8.40
N GLN A 166 -0.33 -11.08 7.56
CA GLN A 166 -0.75 -10.73 6.20
C GLN A 166 -1.88 -9.69 6.19
N LYS A 167 -1.91 -8.85 5.15
CA LYS A 167 -2.68 -7.59 5.08
C LYS A 167 -4.17 -7.87 5.31
N GLU A 168 -4.70 -7.37 6.42
CA GLU A 168 -6.13 -7.32 6.71
C GLU A 168 -6.50 -5.87 6.98
N GLU A 169 -7.46 -5.32 6.23
CA GLU A 169 -7.71 -3.86 6.16
C GLU A 169 -8.46 -3.30 7.38
N ARG A 170 -8.97 -4.17 8.26
CA ARG A 170 -9.70 -3.75 9.47
C ARG A 170 -8.71 -3.38 10.57
N THR A 171 -8.57 -2.07 10.81
CA THR A 171 -7.70 -1.47 11.86
C THR A 171 -7.81 -2.14 13.24
N GLY A 172 -9.01 -2.59 13.64
CA GLY A 172 -9.21 -3.31 14.91
C GLY A 172 -8.50 -4.67 14.99
N LEU A 173 -8.51 -5.44 13.90
CA LEU A 173 -7.82 -6.74 13.83
C LEU A 173 -6.30 -6.56 13.76
N VAL A 174 -5.83 -5.47 13.14
CA VAL A 174 -4.41 -5.11 13.09
C VAL A 174 -3.86 -4.82 14.49
N ILE A 175 -4.57 -4.04 15.31
CA ILE A 175 -4.16 -3.74 16.70
C ILE A 175 -4.19 -4.99 17.57
N LEU A 176 -5.27 -5.78 17.48
CA LEU A 176 -5.40 -7.06 18.19
C LEU A 176 -4.24 -8.00 17.85
N ARG A 177 -3.84 -8.05 16.58
CA ARG A 177 -2.71 -8.85 16.09
C ARG A 177 -1.37 -8.37 16.63
N PHE A 178 -1.12 -7.06 16.67
CA PHE A 178 0.09 -6.53 17.28
C PHE A 178 0.17 -6.87 18.77
N LEU A 179 -0.96 -6.80 19.48
CA LEU A 179 -1.03 -7.24 20.88
C LEU A 179 -0.75 -8.74 21.02
N PHE A 180 -1.40 -9.60 20.24
CA PHE A 180 -1.13 -11.05 20.27
C PHE A 180 0.32 -11.37 19.95
N ALA A 181 0.92 -10.74 18.94
CA ALA A 181 2.34 -10.89 18.62
C ALA A 181 3.22 -10.43 19.78
N PHE A 182 2.94 -9.27 20.37
CA PHE A 182 3.72 -8.72 21.47
C PHE A 182 3.76 -9.64 22.70
N PHE A 183 2.69 -10.38 23.00
CA PHE A 183 2.70 -11.35 24.11
C PHE A 183 3.27 -12.72 23.72
N THR A 184 3.02 -13.18 22.50
CA THR A 184 3.44 -14.52 22.06
C THR A 184 4.94 -14.59 21.78
N TYR A 185 5.53 -13.59 21.09
CA TYR A 185 6.93 -13.63 20.65
C TYR A 185 7.97 -13.60 21.79
N PRO A 186 7.88 -12.71 22.80
CA PRO A 186 8.84 -12.70 23.90
C PRO A 186 8.75 -13.96 24.77
N LEU A 187 7.53 -14.48 24.95
CA LEU A 187 7.29 -15.72 25.69
C LEU A 187 7.89 -16.92 24.95
N ALA A 188 7.65 -16.98 23.64
CA ALA A 188 8.27 -17.91 22.72
C ALA A 188 9.81 -17.90 22.81
N ILE A 189 10.41 -16.72 22.60
CA ILE A 189 11.87 -16.55 22.62
C ILE A 189 12.43 -16.88 24.00
N GLY A 190 11.75 -16.45 25.08
CA GLY A 190 12.17 -16.73 26.45
C GLY A 190 12.18 -18.22 26.77
N ILE A 191 11.14 -18.96 26.39
CA ILE A 191 11.10 -20.42 26.54
C ILE A 191 12.20 -21.05 25.68
N PHE A 192 12.39 -20.62 24.44
CA PHE A 192 13.47 -21.11 23.57
C PHE A 192 14.85 -20.94 24.20
N LEU A 193 15.17 -19.74 24.70
CA LEU A 193 16.44 -19.46 25.36
C LEU A 193 16.65 -20.33 26.61
N MET A 194 15.59 -20.58 27.39
CA MET A 194 15.64 -21.46 28.56
C MET A 194 15.90 -22.93 28.19
N THR A 195 15.58 -23.35 26.96
CA THR A 195 15.83 -24.72 26.49
C THR A 195 17.25 -24.97 25.99
N ILE A 196 17.95 -23.94 25.50
CA ILE A 196 19.31 -24.05 24.93
C ILE A 196 20.30 -24.84 25.80
N PRO A 197 20.42 -24.62 27.12
CA PRO A 197 21.41 -25.35 27.94
C PRO A 197 21.12 -26.85 28.07
N PHE A 198 19.92 -27.31 27.71
CA PHE A 198 19.52 -28.71 27.77
C PHE A 198 19.68 -29.45 26.42
N LEU A 199 20.13 -28.76 25.37
CA LEU A 199 20.31 -29.32 24.04
C LEU A 199 21.73 -29.83 23.82
N SER A 200 21.86 -30.99 23.19
CA SER A 200 23.16 -31.47 22.68
C SER A 200 23.63 -30.62 21.50
N THR A 201 24.95 -30.47 21.30
CA THR A 201 25.54 -29.79 20.15
C THR A 201 25.00 -30.33 18.81
N ILE A 202 24.76 -31.64 18.70
CA ILE A 202 24.20 -32.27 17.50
C ILE A 202 22.75 -31.81 17.26
N GLN A 203 21.95 -31.67 18.33
CA GLN A 203 20.55 -31.24 18.22
C GLN A 203 20.45 -29.78 17.77
N ILE A 204 21.33 -28.91 18.29
CA ILE A 204 21.39 -27.49 17.89
C ILE A 204 21.69 -27.37 16.39
N VAL A 205 22.66 -28.14 15.89
CA VAL A 205 23.04 -28.14 14.46
C VAL A 205 21.87 -28.63 13.59
N VAL A 206 21.20 -29.72 13.98
CA VAL A 206 20.06 -30.26 13.23
C VAL A 206 18.90 -29.25 13.19
N ILE A 207 18.56 -28.62 14.32
CA ILE A 207 17.49 -27.60 14.37
C ILE A 207 17.83 -26.42 13.46
N GLY A 208 19.08 -25.95 13.50
CA GLY A 208 19.54 -24.85 12.64
C GLY A 208 19.41 -25.19 11.14
N ILE A 209 19.81 -26.40 10.74
CA ILE A 209 19.72 -26.85 9.34
C ILE A 209 18.27 -26.97 8.90
N VAL A 210 17.39 -27.57 9.71
CA VAL A 210 15.98 -27.73 9.35
C VAL A 210 15.27 -26.37 9.29
N PHE A 211 15.61 -25.44 10.19
CA PHE A 211 15.08 -24.09 10.16
C PHE A 211 15.52 -23.33 8.89
N LEU A 212 16.80 -23.42 8.51
CA LEU A 212 17.31 -22.87 7.27
C LEU A 212 16.63 -23.48 6.03
N MET A 213 16.43 -24.80 6.00
CA MET A 213 15.71 -25.49 4.93
C MET A 213 14.25 -25.03 4.83
N TYR A 214 13.59 -24.82 5.96
CA TYR A 214 12.22 -24.30 6.00
C TYR A 214 12.13 -22.86 5.49
N ILE A 215 13.05 -21.97 5.92
CA ILE A 215 13.13 -20.60 5.39
C ILE A 215 13.32 -20.64 3.87
N PHE A 216 14.27 -21.45 3.39
CA PHE A 216 14.54 -21.60 1.97
C PHE A 216 13.32 -22.09 1.19
N TYR A 217 12.59 -23.07 1.72
CA TYR A 217 11.32 -23.57 1.16
C TYR A 217 10.28 -22.44 1.03
N VAL A 218 10.02 -21.70 2.12
CA VAL A 218 9.01 -20.64 2.15
C VAL A 218 9.34 -19.49 1.19
N VAL A 219 10.61 -19.09 1.12
CA VAL A 219 11.07 -18.00 0.24
C VAL A 219 10.98 -18.40 -1.24
N THR A 220 11.31 -19.65 -1.58
CA THR A 220 11.41 -20.11 -2.98
C THR A 220 10.06 -20.48 -3.61
N LEU A 221 8.99 -20.57 -2.80
CA LEU A 221 7.67 -21.00 -3.28
C LEU A 221 6.87 -19.92 -4.02
N GLY A 222 7.18 -18.64 -3.83
CA GLY A 222 6.59 -17.59 -4.66
C GLY A 222 7.24 -17.62 -6.04
N LYS A 223 6.51 -17.99 -7.10
CA LYS A 223 7.05 -18.02 -8.46
C LYS A 223 6.14 -17.27 -9.41
N PHE A 224 6.74 -16.43 -10.25
CA PHE A 224 6.07 -15.92 -11.44
C PHE A 224 5.80 -17.08 -12.39
N THR A 225 4.64 -17.04 -13.05
CA THR A 225 4.40 -17.92 -14.19
C THR A 225 5.35 -17.52 -15.33
N GLU A 226 5.56 -18.38 -16.33
CA GLU A 226 6.47 -18.07 -17.45
C GLU A 226 6.06 -16.76 -18.16
N LYS A 227 4.75 -16.61 -18.44
CA LYS A 227 4.18 -15.37 -18.97
C LYS A 227 4.33 -14.20 -18.00
N GLY A 228 4.06 -14.42 -16.71
CA GLY A 228 4.17 -13.37 -15.70
C GLY A 228 5.60 -12.86 -15.50
N ALA A 229 6.59 -13.75 -15.63
CA ALA A 229 8.00 -13.40 -15.56
C ALA A 229 8.43 -12.56 -16.77
N GLU A 230 7.98 -12.92 -17.97
CA GLU A 230 8.23 -12.13 -19.19
C GLU A 230 7.64 -10.72 -19.07
N GLU A 231 6.37 -10.60 -18.69
CA GLU A 231 5.73 -9.29 -18.52
C GLU A 231 6.37 -8.47 -17.39
N PHE A 232 6.73 -9.11 -16.27
CA PHE A 232 7.44 -8.44 -15.19
C PHE A 232 8.82 -7.92 -15.63
N ASN A 233 9.59 -8.71 -16.36
CA ASN A 233 10.88 -8.30 -16.91
C ASN A 233 10.73 -7.13 -17.90
N ARG A 234 9.69 -7.15 -18.75
CA ARG A 234 9.38 -6.03 -19.64
C ARG A 234 9.05 -4.77 -18.84
N LEU A 235 8.25 -4.89 -17.78
CA LEU A 235 7.90 -3.77 -16.89
C LEU A 235 9.13 -3.22 -16.19
N GLU A 236 10.05 -4.09 -15.76
CA GLU A 236 11.32 -3.69 -15.15
C GLU A 236 12.22 -2.95 -16.15
N GLY A 237 12.30 -3.42 -17.40
CA GLY A 237 12.99 -2.71 -18.47
C GLY A 237 12.37 -1.33 -18.77
N PHE A 238 11.04 -1.23 -18.75
CA PHE A 238 10.35 0.06 -18.92
C PHE A 238 10.54 1.00 -17.73
N LYS A 239 10.56 0.46 -16.49
CA LYS A 239 10.94 1.25 -15.31
C LYS A 239 12.36 1.78 -15.43
N LEU A 240 13.31 0.93 -15.84
CA LEU A 240 14.69 1.34 -16.09
C LEU A 240 14.75 2.45 -17.15
N TYR A 241 13.95 2.35 -18.21
CA TYR A 241 13.81 3.45 -19.17
C TYR A 241 13.35 4.74 -18.48
N LEU A 242 12.26 4.74 -17.71
CA LEU A 242 11.80 5.94 -17.00
C LEU A 242 12.81 6.48 -15.95
N GLU A 243 13.69 5.63 -15.42
CA GLU A 243 14.73 6.05 -14.48
C GLU A 243 15.99 6.60 -15.17
N THR A 244 16.36 6.05 -16.32
CA THR A 244 17.68 6.23 -16.95
C THR A 244 17.64 6.99 -18.27
N ALA A 245 16.53 6.95 -19.01
CA ALA A 245 16.48 7.24 -20.44
C ALA A 245 17.01 8.62 -20.87
N GLU A 246 17.14 9.59 -19.97
CA GLU A 246 17.59 10.93 -20.34
C GLU A 246 18.94 11.36 -19.78
N LYS A 247 19.54 10.70 -18.79
CA LYS A 247 20.81 11.20 -18.23
C LYS A 247 22.01 10.95 -19.17
N ASP A 248 22.04 9.78 -19.80
CA ASP A 248 23.12 9.39 -20.73
C ASP A 248 22.83 9.78 -22.17
N ARG A 249 21.55 9.92 -22.54
CA ARG A 249 21.12 10.24 -23.92
C ARG A 249 21.27 11.73 -24.26
N MET A 250 21.36 12.60 -23.25
CA MET A 250 21.79 14.00 -23.40
C MET A 250 23.21 14.15 -24.00
N ASN A 251 24.05 13.11 -23.92
CA ASN A 251 25.39 13.11 -24.52
C ASN A 251 25.44 12.53 -25.95
N MET A 252 24.34 12.02 -26.50
CA MET A 252 24.35 11.30 -27.78
C MET A 252 23.40 11.94 -28.80
N LEU A 253 23.96 12.88 -29.58
CA LEU A 253 23.67 13.44 -30.93
C LEU A 253 22.27 13.33 -31.62
N ASN A 254 21.23 12.80 -31.00
CA ASN A 254 19.82 12.93 -31.41
C ASN A 254 18.91 12.36 -30.29
N PRO A 255 18.50 13.17 -29.31
CA PRO A 255 17.49 12.77 -28.35
C PRO A 255 16.13 12.63 -29.06
N PRO A 256 15.31 11.59 -28.80
CA PRO A 256 13.89 11.67 -29.12
C PRO A 256 13.35 12.91 -28.40
N GLU A 257 12.75 13.83 -29.15
CA GLU A 257 12.36 15.16 -28.69
C GLU A 257 11.66 15.10 -27.33
N LEU A 258 12.35 15.59 -26.29
CA LEU A 258 11.83 15.75 -24.95
C LEU A 258 10.74 16.81 -24.98
N THR A 259 9.55 16.36 -25.32
CA THR A 259 8.38 17.19 -25.50
C THR A 259 7.55 17.19 -24.22
N PRO A 260 6.93 18.32 -23.84
CA PRO A 260 5.97 18.35 -22.73
C PRO A 260 4.86 17.29 -22.87
N GLN A 261 4.47 16.99 -24.11
CA GLN A 261 3.48 15.95 -24.44
C GLN A 261 3.96 14.55 -24.07
N LEU A 262 5.26 14.25 -24.21
CA LEU A 262 5.83 12.97 -23.78
C LEU A 262 5.81 12.85 -22.24
N PHE A 263 6.15 13.94 -21.55
CA PHE A 263 6.10 14.01 -20.09
C PHE A 263 4.69 13.71 -19.59
N GLU A 264 3.68 14.40 -20.12
CA GLU A 264 2.26 14.17 -19.77
C GLU A 264 1.84 12.73 -19.99
N LYS A 265 2.20 12.14 -21.14
CA LYS A 265 1.79 10.80 -21.51
C LYS A 265 2.39 9.71 -20.62
N LEU A 266 3.62 9.90 -20.13
CA LEU A 266 4.34 8.90 -19.34
C LEU A 266 4.29 9.14 -17.83
N LEU A 267 3.91 10.33 -17.39
CA LEU A 267 3.80 10.68 -15.98
C LEU A 267 2.91 9.72 -15.17
N PRO A 268 1.69 9.34 -15.62
CA PRO A 268 0.88 8.36 -14.91
C PRO A 268 1.58 7.01 -14.73
N TYR A 269 2.33 6.56 -15.73
CA TYR A 269 3.10 5.31 -15.65
C TYR A 269 4.27 5.41 -14.68
N ALA A 270 4.95 6.55 -14.64
CA ALA A 270 6.03 6.81 -13.69
C ALA A 270 5.53 6.76 -12.24
N ILE A 271 4.33 7.32 -11.97
CA ILE A 271 3.68 7.27 -10.66
C ILE A 271 3.27 5.83 -10.30
N ALA A 272 2.70 5.09 -11.26
CA ALA A 272 2.30 3.71 -11.06
C ALA A 272 3.48 2.77 -10.75
N LEU A 273 4.67 3.05 -11.29
CA LEU A 273 5.91 2.29 -11.05
C LEU A 273 6.78 2.83 -9.91
N GLY A 274 6.39 3.96 -9.29
CA GLY A 274 7.09 4.57 -8.17
C GLY A 274 8.39 5.32 -8.55
N VAL A 275 8.51 5.80 -9.78
CA VAL A 275 9.69 6.51 -10.31
C VAL A 275 9.41 7.96 -10.71
N GLU A 276 8.27 8.50 -10.25
CA GLU A 276 7.79 9.86 -10.54
C GLU A 276 8.81 10.97 -10.24
N ILE A 277 9.63 10.80 -9.19
CA ILE A 277 10.61 11.80 -8.75
C ILE A 277 11.77 11.87 -9.74
N LYS A 278 12.28 10.71 -10.17
CA LYS A 278 13.37 10.62 -11.15
C LYS A 278 12.90 11.15 -12.50
N TRP A 279 11.68 10.75 -12.91
CA TRP A 279 11.05 11.22 -14.14
C TRP A 279 10.84 12.74 -14.15
N GLY A 280 10.24 13.31 -13.11
CA GLY A 280 10.00 14.76 -13.03
C GLY A 280 11.29 15.60 -13.11
N LYS A 281 12.36 15.17 -12.44
CA LYS A 281 13.66 15.85 -12.46
C LYS A 281 14.31 15.91 -13.84
N GLN A 282 14.08 14.90 -14.68
CA GLN A 282 14.64 14.88 -16.04
C GLN A 282 14.00 15.93 -16.96
N PHE A 283 12.75 16.28 -16.70
CA PHE A 283 11.98 17.23 -17.51
C PHE A 283 11.93 18.64 -16.91
N GLU A 284 12.47 18.86 -15.71
CA GLU A 284 12.39 20.15 -14.99
C GLU A 284 12.90 21.32 -15.84
N GLU A 285 14.10 21.21 -16.43
CA GLU A 285 14.71 22.26 -17.25
C GLU A 285 13.89 22.56 -18.52
N ILE A 286 13.39 21.52 -19.18
CA ILE A 286 12.67 21.65 -20.45
C ILE A 286 11.26 22.21 -20.24
N LEU A 287 10.58 21.77 -19.17
CA LEU A 287 9.27 22.30 -18.80
C LEU A 287 9.36 23.76 -18.34
N GLU A 288 10.47 24.14 -17.70
CA GLU A 288 10.76 25.55 -17.38
C GLU A 288 10.98 26.40 -18.64
N LEU A 289 11.81 25.93 -19.58
CA LEU A 289 12.05 26.62 -20.84
C LEU A 289 10.76 26.75 -21.68
N ALA A 290 9.95 25.71 -21.70
CA ALA A 290 8.68 25.68 -22.42
C ALA A 290 7.55 26.45 -21.73
N LYS A 291 7.75 26.97 -20.50
CA LYS A 291 6.68 27.53 -19.64
C LYS A 291 5.44 26.64 -19.63
N TYR A 292 5.68 25.35 -19.44
CA TYR A 292 4.64 24.34 -19.58
C TYR A 292 3.51 24.56 -18.57
N ASN A 293 2.27 24.66 -19.07
CA ASN A 293 1.08 24.75 -18.25
C ASN A 293 0.11 23.61 -18.64
N PRO A 294 -0.06 22.59 -17.78
CA PRO A 294 -0.95 21.47 -18.07
C PRO A 294 -2.41 21.93 -18.21
N ASP A 295 -3.09 21.53 -19.29
CA ASP A 295 -4.54 21.78 -19.42
C ASP A 295 -5.35 21.03 -18.33
N TRP A 296 -4.83 19.90 -17.89
CA TRP A 296 -5.45 19.00 -16.92
C TRP A 296 -5.29 19.44 -15.45
N TYR A 297 -4.34 20.34 -15.14
CA TYR A 297 -4.09 20.81 -13.78
C TYR A 297 -4.03 22.34 -13.69
N GLN A 298 -4.76 22.90 -12.74
CA GLN A 298 -4.76 24.33 -12.47
C GLN A 298 -4.51 24.61 -10.99
N GLY A 299 -3.34 25.13 -10.66
CA GLY A 299 -2.98 25.43 -9.27
C GLY A 299 -2.13 26.68 -9.16
N ASN A 300 -2.08 27.24 -7.95
CA ASN A 300 -1.13 28.31 -7.61
C ASN A 300 0.32 27.78 -7.54
N ASP A 301 0.48 26.47 -7.33
CA ASP A 301 1.78 25.81 -7.32
C ASP A 301 2.15 25.29 -8.72
N THR A 302 3.42 25.47 -9.06
CA THR A 302 3.98 24.99 -10.32
C THR A 302 4.25 23.47 -10.21
N PHE A 303 3.30 22.64 -10.63
CA PHE A 303 3.35 21.17 -10.52
C PHE A 303 4.72 20.57 -10.91
N TYR A 304 5.34 21.06 -11.98
CA TYR A 304 6.62 20.52 -12.47
C TYR A 304 7.84 20.92 -11.63
N ARG A 305 7.77 22.00 -10.84
CA ARG A 305 8.86 22.40 -9.92
C ARG A 305 8.86 21.59 -8.63
N GLN A 306 7.68 21.19 -8.18
CA GLN A 306 7.52 20.45 -6.92
C GLN A 306 6.55 19.27 -7.08
N PRO A 307 6.83 18.32 -7.99
CA PRO A 307 5.93 17.20 -8.26
C PRO A 307 5.72 16.34 -7.01
N THR A 308 6.74 16.25 -6.14
CA THR A 308 6.64 15.51 -4.87
C THR A 308 5.62 16.10 -3.91
N LEU A 309 5.53 17.43 -3.82
CA LEU A 309 4.60 18.11 -2.90
C LEU A 309 3.17 17.99 -3.41
N PHE A 310 2.95 18.17 -4.72
CA PHE A 310 1.64 17.93 -5.31
C PHE A 310 1.21 16.46 -5.12
N LEU A 311 2.05 15.49 -5.51
CA LEU A 311 1.65 14.08 -5.48
C LEU A 311 1.38 13.58 -4.05
N SER A 312 2.21 13.99 -3.08
CA SER A 312 1.98 13.64 -1.68
C SER A 312 0.73 14.34 -1.11
N GLY A 313 0.54 15.63 -1.38
CA GLY A 313 -0.62 16.39 -0.93
C GLY A 313 -1.93 15.87 -1.53
N PHE A 314 -1.98 15.75 -2.86
CA PHE A 314 -3.15 15.24 -3.58
C PHE A 314 -3.46 13.79 -3.19
N GLY A 315 -2.44 12.94 -3.04
CA GLY A 315 -2.62 11.55 -2.62
C GLY A 315 -3.23 11.42 -1.23
N ASN A 316 -2.69 12.17 -0.27
CA ASN A 316 -3.21 12.18 1.09
C ASN A 316 -4.65 12.71 1.12
N SER A 317 -4.96 13.76 0.36
CA SER A 317 -6.33 14.29 0.25
C SER A 317 -7.30 13.31 -0.38
N VAL A 318 -6.92 12.61 -1.46
CA VAL A 318 -7.78 11.60 -2.10
C VAL A 318 -7.98 10.39 -1.18
N SER A 319 -6.94 9.95 -0.47
CA SER A 319 -7.04 8.88 0.51
C SER A 319 -7.94 9.27 1.69
N ALA A 320 -7.76 10.45 2.26
CA ALA A 320 -8.61 10.97 3.34
C ALA A 320 -10.07 11.12 2.88
N ALA A 321 -10.27 11.69 1.68
CA ALA A 321 -11.59 11.80 1.08
C ALA A 321 -12.24 10.44 0.82
N GLY A 322 -11.51 9.33 0.73
CA GLY A 322 -12.09 7.99 0.61
C GLY A 322 -12.50 7.35 1.95
N THR A 323 -12.14 7.95 3.08
CA THR A 323 -12.40 7.41 4.42
C THR A 323 -13.67 7.99 5.04
N ASP A 324 -14.48 7.14 5.68
CA ASP A 324 -15.67 7.61 6.42
C ASP A 324 -15.20 8.40 7.65
N PRO A 325 -15.56 9.70 7.78
CA PRO A 325 -15.16 10.52 8.92
C PRO A 325 -15.90 10.15 10.21
N THR A 326 -16.92 9.28 10.15
CA THR A 326 -17.62 8.81 11.34
C THR A 326 -16.81 7.73 12.05
N PRO A 327 -16.55 7.85 13.37
CA PRO A 327 -15.89 6.79 14.11
C PRO A 327 -16.76 5.53 14.03
N SER A 328 -16.14 4.40 13.67
CA SER A 328 -16.81 3.11 13.54
C SER A 328 -17.62 2.84 14.80
N ARG A 329 -18.95 2.94 14.74
CA ARG A 329 -19.79 2.42 15.82
C ARG A 329 -19.47 0.94 15.89
N SER A 330 -18.87 0.50 16.99
CA SER A 330 -18.72 -0.92 17.28
C SER A 330 -20.10 -1.54 17.16
N SER A 331 -20.32 -2.32 16.11
CA SER A 331 -21.52 -3.13 15.97
C SER A 331 -21.41 -4.26 16.99
N ASN A 332 -21.75 -3.96 18.24
CA ASN A 332 -21.97 -4.96 19.27
C ASN A 332 -23.24 -5.72 18.88
N SER A 333 -23.06 -6.82 18.15
CA SER A 333 -24.10 -7.83 17.99
C SER A 333 -24.19 -8.64 19.29
N SER A 334 -25.07 -8.22 20.18
CA SER A 334 -25.66 -9.10 21.20
C SER A 334 -27.08 -8.64 21.48
N SER A 335 -28.01 -9.48 21.06
CA SER A 335 -29.44 -9.52 21.36
C SER A 335 -29.82 -9.10 22.78
N GLY A 336 -30.91 -8.33 22.92
CA GLY A 336 -31.68 -8.29 24.17
C GLY A 336 -32.24 -6.93 24.59
N SER A 337 -33.46 -6.64 24.12
CA SER A 337 -34.54 -5.82 24.71
C SER A 337 -34.28 -4.49 25.44
N SER A 338 -35.11 -3.52 25.00
CA SER A 338 -35.83 -2.49 25.77
C SER A 338 -35.04 -1.38 26.47
N GLY A 339 -35.28 -0.15 26.00
CA GLY A 339 -34.96 1.07 26.74
C GLY A 339 -34.81 2.28 25.82
N SER A 340 -35.93 2.84 25.36
CA SER A 340 -35.95 4.19 24.81
C SER A 340 -35.43 5.15 25.87
N TRP A 341 -34.30 5.84 25.63
CA TRP A 341 -34.02 7.13 26.27
C TRP A 341 -33.37 8.10 25.28
N SER A 342 -34.19 9.07 24.89
CA SER A 342 -33.79 10.38 24.40
C SER A 342 -33.38 11.26 25.58
N SER A 343 -32.12 11.71 25.59
CA SER A 343 -31.60 12.87 26.35
C SER A 343 -30.14 13.00 25.90
N GLY A 344 -29.54 14.15 25.61
CA GLY A 344 -29.87 15.55 25.82
C GLY A 344 -28.52 16.27 25.63
N SER A 345 -28.53 17.37 24.89
CA SER A 345 -27.36 18.20 24.63
C SER A 345 -26.99 19.03 25.88
N SER A 346 -25.75 18.90 26.37
CA SER A 346 -24.97 19.88 27.16
C SER A 346 -23.59 19.23 27.43
N GLY A 347 -22.42 19.88 27.44
CA GLY A 347 -22.09 21.26 27.80
C GLY A 347 -21.23 21.24 29.06
N GLY A 348 -19.89 21.32 28.92
CA GLY A 348 -18.98 21.91 29.91
C GLY A 348 -18.20 20.99 30.86
N GLY A 349 -16.91 21.34 31.05
CA GLY A 349 -16.19 21.13 32.32
C GLY A 349 -14.87 20.35 32.22
N SER A 350 -13.75 21.06 32.08
CA SER A 350 -12.42 20.54 32.44
C SER A 350 -11.89 21.36 33.61
N SER A 351 -11.70 20.71 34.76
CA SER A 351 -11.06 21.28 35.94
C SER A 351 -9.96 20.35 36.45
N GLY A 352 -8.81 20.97 36.73
CA GLY A 352 -8.00 20.64 37.91
C GLY A 352 -7.09 19.42 37.82
N GLY A 353 -5.79 19.69 37.65
CA GLY A 353 -4.73 18.73 37.95
C GLY A 353 -3.38 19.42 37.96
N GLY A 354 -3.09 20.18 39.02
CA GLY A 354 -1.80 20.85 39.21
C GLY A 354 -0.67 19.89 39.55
N GLY A 355 0.56 20.35 39.30
CA GLY A 355 1.80 19.72 39.76
C GLY A 355 2.96 20.69 39.56
N GLY A 356 3.42 21.28 40.66
CA GLY A 356 4.51 22.25 40.70
C GLY A 356 5.91 21.65 40.80
N GLY A 357 6.90 22.55 40.77
CA GLY A 357 8.34 22.32 40.93
C GLY A 357 9.08 23.19 39.91
N GLY A 358 9.53 24.40 40.24
CA GLY A 358 10.73 24.67 41.03
C GLY A 358 11.96 24.44 40.15
N GLY A 359 12.85 25.36 39.80
CA GLY A 359 13.17 26.70 40.25
C GLY A 359 14.69 26.85 40.16
N ARG A 360 15.19 27.93 39.52
CA ARG A 360 16.60 28.44 39.53
C ARG A 360 17.63 27.56 38.81
N GLY A 361 18.68 28.03 38.13
CA GLY A 361 19.25 29.35 37.82
C GLY A 361 20.22 29.08 36.64
N GLY A 362 20.52 30.02 35.74
CA GLY A 362 21.49 31.08 36.01
C GLY A 362 22.88 30.49 36.23
N TRP A 363 23.66 30.35 35.15
CA TRP A 363 24.93 31.05 34.83
C TRP A 363 25.35 30.66 33.42
#